data_AF-A0A920GBW7-F1
#
_entry.id   AF-A0A920GBW7-F1
#
_cell.length_a   1.000
_cell.length_b   1.000
_cell.length_c   1.000
_cell.angle_alpha   90.00
_cell.angle_beta   90.00
_cell.angle_gamma   90.00
#
_symmetry.space_group_name_H-M   'P 1'
#
loop_
_entity.id
_entity.type
_entity.pdbx_description
1 polymer ?
#
loop_
_entity_poly.entity_id
_entity_poly.type
_entity_poly.pdbx_seq_one_letter_code
_entity_poly.pdbx_strand_id
1 'polypeptide(L)'
;MTLAPMLKEDGRVIGDFSLACLEDGSYLLIGSGLAEDYHMRWFLSHLPDNGSVVIRSEGLGLCGLTIAGPQSRAVLACLTPSDVSHEAFRFMAIRDMNLGMVPALVGRISYTGDLGYEIWVKPEYHRRPV
;
A
#
# COMPACT_ATOMS: atom_id res chain seq x y z
N MET A 1 -5.93 2.06 -6.80
CA MET A 1 -4.56 1.50 -6.91
C MET A 1 -4.34 1.04 -8.34
N THR A 2 -3.09 1.01 -8.77
CA THR A 2 -2.67 0.46 -10.06
C THR A 2 -1.27 -0.14 -9.92
N LEU A 3 -0.91 -1.05 -10.82
CA LEU A 3 0.48 -1.42 -11.01
C LEU A 3 1.14 -0.37 -11.91
N ALA A 4 2.32 0.10 -11.51
CA ALA A 4 3.07 1.15 -12.17
C ALA A 4 4.51 0.66 -12.41
N PRO A 5 4.85 0.22 -13.63
CA PRO A 5 6.23 -0.09 -13.97
C PRO A 5 7.05 1.21 -14.03
N MET A 6 8.21 1.18 -13.40
CA MET A 6 9.19 2.24 -13.42
C MET A 6 10.19 1.98 -14.55
N LEU A 7 10.33 2.94 -15.44
CA LEU A 7 11.20 2.82 -16.61
C LEU A 7 12.40 3.76 -16.49
N LYS A 8 13.53 3.31 -17.04
CA LYS A 8 14.64 4.19 -17.39
C LYS A 8 14.40 4.82 -18.77
N GLU A 9 15.12 5.89 -19.09
CA GLU A 9 15.07 6.60 -20.38
C GLU A 9 15.24 5.70 -21.62
N ASP A 10 15.95 4.57 -21.49
CA ASP A 10 16.14 3.61 -22.59
C ASP A 10 14.99 2.57 -22.68
N GLY A 11 13.91 2.75 -21.93
CA GLY A 11 12.72 1.92 -21.94
C GLY A 11 12.81 0.63 -21.13
N ARG A 12 13.93 0.39 -20.42
CA ARG A 12 14.08 -0.80 -19.57
C ARG A 12 13.33 -0.62 -18.25
N VAL A 13 12.71 -1.71 -17.78
CA VAL A 13 12.08 -1.77 -16.45
C VAL A 13 13.16 -1.79 -15.37
N ILE A 14 13.06 -0.86 -14.42
CA ILE A 14 13.98 -0.71 -13.28
C ILE A 14 13.26 -0.81 -11.92
N GLY A 15 11.95 -1.03 -11.95
CA GLY A 15 11.13 -1.24 -10.77
C GLY A 15 9.67 -1.39 -11.15
N ASP A 16 8.87 -1.79 -10.18
CA ASP A 16 7.43 -1.88 -10.26
C ASP A 16 6.85 -1.52 -8.90
N PHE A 17 5.72 -0.80 -8.94
CA PHE A 17 5.05 -0.35 -7.73
C PHE A 17 3.56 -0.68 -7.79
N SER A 18 3.00 -1.04 -6.65
CA SER A 18 1.59 -0.79 -6.37
C SER A 18 1.45 0.67 -5.97
N LEU A 19 0.82 1.46 -6.83
CA LEU A 19 0.60 2.89 -6.64
C LEU A 19 -0.85 3.15 -6.20
N ALA A 20 -1.03 3.94 -5.15
CA ALA A 20 -2.32 4.39 -4.68
C ALA A 20 -2.38 5.91 -4.59
N CYS A 21 -3.51 6.50 -4.98
CA CYS A 21 -3.86 7.88 -4.65
C CYS A 21 -4.75 7.83 -3.41
N LEU A 22 -4.37 8.57 -2.37
CA LEU A 22 -5.10 8.65 -1.11
C LEU A 22 -6.08 9.83 -1.13
N GLU A 23 -7.03 9.85 -0.19
CA GLU A 23 -8.10 10.85 -0.17
C GLU A 23 -7.59 12.28 0.05
N ASP A 24 -6.46 12.44 0.73
CA ASP A 24 -5.80 13.73 0.98
C ASP A 24 -4.99 14.25 -0.22
N GLY A 25 -5.01 13.53 -1.36
CA GLY A 25 -4.25 13.87 -2.56
C GLY A 25 -2.78 13.45 -2.52
N SER A 26 -2.34 12.75 -1.46
CA SER A 26 -1.02 12.13 -1.42
C SER A 26 -1.01 10.79 -2.17
N TYR A 27 0.20 10.28 -2.43
CA TYR A 27 0.40 9.01 -3.12
C TYR A 27 1.19 8.04 -2.26
N LEU A 28 0.73 6.79 -2.23
CA LEU A 28 1.46 5.69 -1.62
C LEU A 28 2.06 4.80 -2.71
N LEU A 29 3.37 4.59 -2.63
CA LEU A 29 4.13 3.70 -3.51
C LEU A 29 4.62 2.52 -2.70
N ILE A 30 4.26 1.30 -3.11
CA ILE A 30 4.70 0.07 -2.48
C ILE A 30 5.45 -0.75 -3.52
N GLY A 31 6.73 -1.01 -3.27
CA GLY A 31 7.59 -1.77 -4.15
C GLY A 31 8.43 -2.79 -3.38
N SER A 32 9.47 -3.30 -4.02
CA SER A 32 10.40 -4.24 -3.40
C SER A 32 11.24 -3.55 -2.33
N GLY A 33 11.15 -4.01 -1.08
CA GLY A 33 11.95 -3.46 0.03
C GLY A 33 13.46 -3.58 -0.18
N LEU A 34 13.93 -4.60 -0.90
CA LEU A 34 15.36 -4.74 -1.26
C LEU A 34 15.85 -3.64 -2.22
N ALA A 35 14.93 -3.03 -2.97
CA ALA A 35 15.22 -1.99 -3.94
C ALA A 35 14.91 -0.57 -3.41
N GLU A 36 14.48 -0.42 -2.16
CA GLU A 36 14.07 0.85 -1.57
C GLU A 36 15.15 1.93 -1.75
N ASP A 37 16.39 1.65 -1.35
CA ASP A 37 17.52 2.57 -1.51
C ASP A 37 17.79 2.93 -2.97
N TYR A 38 17.60 1.97 -3.90
CA TYR A 38 17.79 2.21 -5.32
C TYR A 38 16.71 3.15 -5.86
N HIS A 39 15.44 2.89 -5.54
CA HIS A 39 14.31 3.71 -5.96
C HIS A 39 14.36 5.12 -5.34
N MET A 40 14.68 5.22 -4.06
CA MET A 40 14.83 6.52 -3.38
C MET A 40 15.94 7.37 -4.00
N ARG A 41 17.10 6.79 -4.33
CA ARG A 41 18.15 7.54 -5.05
C ARG A 41 17.65 8.07 -6.40
N TRP A 42 16.89 7.27 -7.14
CA TRP A 42 16.31 7.69 -8.41
C TRP A 42 15.29 8.82 -8.19
N PHE A 43 14.37 8.69 -7.22
CA PHE A 43 13.38 9.74 -6.98
C PHE A 43 14.04 11.04 -6.57
N LEU A 44 14.99 11.01 -5.62
CA LEU A 44 15.72 12.19 -5.17
C LEU A 44 16.47 12.89 -6.30
N SER A 45 17.01 12.14 -7.28
CA SER A 45 17.70 12.75 -8.43
C SER A 45 16.75 13.36 -9.48
N HIS A 46 15.44 13.08 -9.40
CA HIS A 46 14.43 13.58 -10.35
C HIS A 46 13.42 14.52 -9.69
N LEU A 47 13.55 14.80 -8.38
CA LEU A 47 12.69 15.78 -7.71
C LEU A 47 12.90 17.17 -8.32
N PRO A 48 11.82 17.96 -8.46
CA PRO A 48 11.95 19.35 -8.85
C PRO A 48 12.54 20.18 -7.71
N ASP A 49 13.46 21.09 -8.06
CA ASP A 49 14.15 21.95 -7.08
C ASP A 49 13.22 22.96 -6.36
N ASN A 50 11.99 23.14 -6.86
CA ASN A 50 11.03 24.11 -6.34
C ASN A 50 10.20 23.58 -5.15
N GLY A 51 10.45 22.35 -4.70
CA GLY A 51 9.77 21.76 -3.54
C GLY A 51 8.28 21.46 -3.76
N SER A 52 7.80 21.43 -5.02
CA SER A 52 6.40 21.12 -5.34
C SER A 52 6.01 19.67 -5.04
N VAL A 53 7.01 18.78 -4.94
CA VAL A 53 6.83 17.36 -4.62
C VAL A 53 7.80 17.00 -3.50
N VAL A 54 7.27 16.32 -2.48
CA VAL A 54 8.06 15.75 -1.39
C VAL A 54 7.90 14.23 -1.44
N ILE A 55 9.02 13.52 -1.31
CA ILE A 55 9.02 12.07 -1.17
C ILE A 55 9.65 11.70 0.17
N ARG A 56 9.07 10.70 0.84
CA ARG A 56 9.58 10.14 2.08
C ARG A 56 9.47 8.63 1.98
N SER A 57 10.53 7.93 2.38
CA SER A 57 10.41 6.49 2.62
C SER A 57 9.72 6.25 3.95
N GLU A 58 8.74 5.35 3.96
CA GLU A 58 8.18 4.81 5.20
C GLU A 58 9.17 3.87 5.88
N GLY A 59 9.96 3.10 5.12
CA GLY A 59 10.79 2.02 5.62
C GLY A 59 10.01 1.13 6.59
N LEU A 60 10.49 1.02 7.83
CA LEU A 60 9.82 0.26 8.90
C LEU A 60 8.66 1.00 9.58
N GLY A 61 8.34 2.24 9.19
CA GLY A 61 7.27 3.07 9.75
C GLY A 61 5.86 2.66 9.34
N LEU A 62 5.74 1.79 8.33
CA LEU A 62 4.48 1.23 7.87
C LEU A 62 4.64 -0.28 7.63
N CYS A 63 4.01 -1.09 8.48
CA CYS A 63 4.11 -2.54 8.42
C CYS A 63 2.92 -3.13 7.66
N GLY A 64 3.20 -4.01 6.70
CA GLY A 64 2.18 -4.71 5.90
C GLY A 64 1.86 -6.10 6.45
N LEU A 65 0.58 -6.48 6.38
CA LEU A 65 0.05 -7.82 6.58
C LEU A 65 -0.90 -8.15 5.43
N THR A 66 -0.78 -9.34 4.84
CA THR A 66 -1.67 -9.78 3.76
C THR A 66 -2.54 -10.94 4.22
N ILE A 67 -3.83 -10.86 3.88
CA ILE A 67 -4.76 -12.00 3.93
C ILE A 67 -5.23 -12.31 2.52
N ALA A 68 -5.11 -13.57 2.11
CA ALA A 68 -5.47 -14.01 0.75
C ALA A 68 -6.24 -15.33 0.77
N GLY A 69 -7.08 -15.51 -0.25
CA GLY A 69 -7.95 -16.67 -0.43
C GLY A 69 -9.44 -16.29 -0.38
N PRO A 70 -10.34 -17.22 -0.75
CA PRO A 70 -11.78 -16.95 -0.89
C PRO A 70 -12.46 -16.49 0.41
N GLN A 71 -11.88 -16.82 1.57
CA GLN A 71 -12.41 -16.45 2.89
C GLN A 71 -11.83 -15.14 3.44
N SER A 72 -10.89 -14.50 2.74
CA SER A 72 -10.21 -13.26 3.22
C SER A 72 -11.20 -12.13 3.53
N ARG A 73 -12.26 -11.98 2.73
CA ARG A 73 -13.30 -10.98 2.99
C ARG A 73 -14.09 -11.26 4.28
N ALA A 74 -14.42 -12.52 4.54
CA ALA A 74 -15.14 -12.89 5.75
C ALA A 74 -14.29 -12.58 7.00
N VAL A 75 -12.98 -12.87 6.93
CA VAL A 75 -12.03 -12.50 7.99
C VAL A 75 -11.96 -10.98 8.18
N LEU A 76 -11.85 -10.20 7.09
CA LEU A 76 -11.81 -8.74 7.18
C LEU A 76 -13.10 -8.16 7.78
N ALA A 77 -14.27 -8.69 7.38
CA ALA A 77 -15.57 -8.24 7.87
C ALA A 77 -15.75 -8.49 9.38
N CYS A 78 -15.10 -9.50 9.96
CA CYS A 78 -15.09 -9.70 11.41
C CYS A 78 -14.36 -8.60 12.19
N LEU A 79 -13.49 -7.83 11.52
CA LEU A 79 -12.64 -6.82 12.14
C LEU A 79 -13.18 -5.40 11.98
N THR A 80 -14.16 -5.15 11.11
CA THR A 80 -14.64 -3.79 10.84
C THR A 80 -16.14 -3.75 10.61
N PRO A 81 -16.85 -2.71 11.08
CA PRO A 81 -18.25 -2.50 10.71
C PRO A 81 -18.41 -1.95 9.29
N SER A 82 -17.31 -1.58 8.63
CA SER A 82 -17.31 -1.01 7.28
C SER A 82 -17.78 -2.04 6.25
N ASP A 83 -18.51 -1.59 5.22
CA ASP A 83 -18.91 -2.46 4.13
C ASP A 83 -17.70 -2.83 3.23
N VAL A 84 -17.30 -4.09 3.31
CA VAL A 84 -16.21 -4.71 2.53
C VAL A 84 -16.72 -5.66 1.45
N SER A 85 -18.01 -5.56 1.07
CA SER A 85 -18.61 -6.23 -0.07
C SER A 85 -17.87 -5.93 -1.38
N HIS A 86 -18.16 -6.69 -2.43
CA HIS A 86 -17.48 -6.52 -3.71
C HIS A 86 -17.80 -5.15 -4.32
N GLU A 87 -19.04 -4.72 -4.18
CA GLU A 87 -19.63 -3.50 -4.72
C GLU A 87 -19.09 -2.29 -3.97
N ALA A 88 -19.06 -2.35 -2.64
CA ALA A 88 -18.54 -1.27 -1.82
C ALA A 88 -17.03 -1.18 -1.95
N PHE A 89 -16.29 -2.27 -1.78
CA PHE A 89 -14.83 -2.26 -1.77
C PHE A 89 -14.27 -3.00 -2.99
N ARG A 90 -14.23 -2.30 -4.13
CA ARG A 90 -13.87 -2.87 -5.44
C ARG A 90 -12.39 -3.28 -5.54
N PHE A 91 -12.08 -4.16 -6.50
CA PHE A 91 -10.70 -4.58 -6.77
C PHE A 91 -9.80 -3.37 -7.04
N MET A 92 -8.56 -3.41 -6.52
CA MET A 92 -7.59 -2.31 -6.55
C MET A 92 -8.06 -1.01 -5.86
N ALA A 93 -9.14 -1.02 -5.07
CA ALA A 93 -9.44 0.10 -4.20
C ALA A 93 -8.54 0.08 -2.95
N ILE A 94 -8.30 1.25 -2.38
CA ILE A 94 -7.63 1.44 -1.09
C ILE A 94 -8.50 2.34 -0.22
N ARG A 95 -8.47 2.15 1.10
CA ARG A 95 -9.23 2.95 2.06
C ARG A 95 -8.50 3.02 3.39
N ASP A 96 -8.56 4.18 4.02
CA ASP A 96 -8.33 4.28 5.46
C ASP A 96 -9.55 3.73 6.20
N MET A 97 -9.33 2.80 7.12
CA MET A 97 -10.39 2.24 7.95
C MET A 97 -9.85 1.70 9.27
N ASN A 98 -10.72 1.62 10.27
CA ASN A 98 -10.38 0.98 11.53
C ASN A 98 -10.69 -0.52 11.46
N LEU A 99 -9.69 -1.33 11.80
CA LEU A 99 -9.81 -2.77 12.05
C LEU A 99 -9.78 -2.97 13.57
N GLY A 100 -10.95 -3.10 14.18
CA GLY A 100 -11.12 -3.01 15.62
C GLY A 100 -10.67 -1.65 16.13
N MET A 101 -9.67 -1.63 17.01
CA MET A 101 -9.07 -0.40 17.56
C MET A 101 -7.81 0.05 16.79
N VAL A 102 -7.50 -0.59 15.66
CA VAL A 102 -6.29 -0.32 14.90
C VAL A 102 -6.62 0.52 13.66
N PRO A 103 -6.08 1.75 13.53
CA PRO A 103 -6.16 2.51 12.29
C PRO A 103 -5.29 1.85 11.23
N ALA A 104 -5.88 1.53 10.09
CA ALA A 104 -5.21 0.82 9.00
C ALA A 104 -5.54 1.42 7.64
N LEU A 105 -4.54 1.41 6.77
CA LEU A 105 -4.76 1.55 5.35
C LEU A 105 -4.97 0.15 4.78
N VAL A 106 -6.08 -0.07 4.09
CA VAL A 106 -6.44 -1.40 3.55
C VAL A 106 -6.59 -1.29 2.05
N GLY A 107 -5.87 -2.13 1.32
CA GLY A 107 -5.94 -2.25 -0.14
C GLY A 107 -6.55 -3.58 -0.54
N ARG A 108 -7.54 -3.59 -1.45
CA ARG A 108 -8.07 -4.82 -2.04
C ARG A 108 -7.21 -5.25 -3.22
N ILE A 109 -6.05 -5.81 -2.90
CA ILE A 109 -5.04 -6.33 -3.82
C ILE A 109 -4.39 -7.58 -3.21
N SER A 110 -3.87 -8.48 -4.04
CA SER A 110 -3.13 -9.67 -3.62
C SER A 110 -2.15 -10.10 -4.70
N TYR A 111 -0.93 -10.42 -4.30
CA TYR A 111 0.07 -11.02 -5.19
C TYR A 111 -0.24 -12.48 -5.55
N THR A 112 -1.13 -13.14 -4.80
CA THR A 112 -1.47 -14.56 -5.04
C THR A 112 -2.41 -14.78 -6.23
N GLY A 113 -3.04 -13.72 -6.75
CA GLY A 113 -4.10 -13.80 -7.77
C GLY A 113 -5.50 -14.13 -7.23
N ASP A 114 -5.59 -14.58 -5.97
CA ASP A 114 -6.88 -14.79 -5.29
C ASP A 114 -7.45 -13.48 -4.72
N LEU A 115 -8.71 -13.53 -4.27
CA LEU A 115 -9.26 -12.48 -3.41
C LEU A 115 -8.35 -12.28 -2.19
N GLY A 116 -7.88 -11.07 -1.98
CA GLY A 116 -7.09 -10.74 -0.82
C GLY A 116 -7.05 -9.25 -0.53
N TYR A 117 -6.49 -8.95 0.63
CA TYR A 117 -6.34 -7.61 1.16
C TYR A 117 -4.95 -7.46 1.76
N GLU A 118 -4.30 -6.35 1.42
CA GLU A 118 -3.09 -5.89 2.07
C GLU A 118 -3.49 -4.83 3.10
N ILE A 119 -2.96 -4.95 4.31
CA ILE A 119 -3.31 -4.15 5.48
C ILE A 119 -2.02 -3.51 5.97
N TRP A 120 -1.97 -2.19 5.99
CA TRP A 120 -0.82 -1.42 6.45
C TRP A 120 -1.15 -0.64 7.70
N VAL A 121 -0.30 -0.78 8.72
CA VAL A 121 -0.46 -0.10 10.01
C VAL A 121 0.89 0.39 10.53
N LYS A 122 0.85 1.31 11.49
CA LYS A 122 2.08 1.69 12.20
C LYS A 122 2.61 0.53 13.06
N PRO A 123 3.94 0.43 13.28
CA PRO A 123 4.57 -0.69 13.98
C PRO A 123 4.02 -0.96 15.38
N GLU A 124 3.59 0.07 16.10
CA GLU A 124 3.00 -0.06 17.44
C GLU A 124 1.75 -0.95 17.47
N TYR A 125 1.02 -1.06 16.36
CA TYR A 125 -0.20 -1.87 16.26
C TYR A 125 0.06 -3.34 15.86
N HIS A 126 1.27 -3.69 15.43
CA HIS A 126 1.63 -5.09 15.13
C HIS A 126 1.97 -5.91 16.38
N ARG A 127 2.21 -5.26 17.51
CA ARG A 127 2.58 -5.94 18.75
C ARG A 127 1.36 -6.07 19.65
N ARG A 128 1.25 -7.22 20.33
CA ARG A 128 0.32 -7.36 21.46
C ARG A 128 0.76 -6.36 22.55
N PRO A 129 -0.14 -5.49 23.05
CA PRO A 129 0.18 -4.67 24.21
C PRO A 129 0.61 -5.60 25.35
N VAL A 130 1.78 -5.33 25.92
CA VAL A 130 2.29 -6.02 27.11
C VAL A 130 1.64 -5.40 28.33
#